data_AF-A0AA42ST14-F1
#
_entry.id   AF-A0AA42ST14-F1
#
_cell.length_a   1.000
_cell.length_b   1.000
_cell.length_c   1.000
_cell.angle_alpha   90.00
_cell.angle_beta   90.00
_cell.angle_gamma   90.00
#
_symmetry.space_group_name_H-M   'P 1'
#
loop_
_entity.id
_entity.type
_entity.pdbx_description
1 polymer ?
#
loop_
_entity_poly.entity_id
_entity_poly.type
_entity_poly.pdbx_seq_one_letter_code
_entity_poly.pdbx_strand_id
1 'polypeptide(L)'
;MTAIVVSPLSRIAEMAVKHKAREMVTLIAKEQSFHRPAVIAADRHLTLAMNDIAFKGTADLIAPDDAHVLKLIDFARQWDQSAPLLIHCWMGVSRSPAAAVIAALSLYPDQDEMELALRLRAVSPYATPNARIIAIGDRLLGREGRLVAAIKKIGRGADTDGNVPFVLPLGG
;
A
#
# COMPACT_ATOMS: atom_id res chain seq x y z
N MET A 1 -8.93 9.91 -13.81
CA MET A 1 -9.33 9.70 -12.39
C MET A 1 -8.09 9.31 -11.62
N THR A 2 -7.75 10.09 -10.59
CA THR A 2 -6.62 9.83 -9.69
C THR A 2 -7.03 8.75 -8.70
N ALA A 3 -6.32 7.62 -8.68
CA ALA A 3 -6.61 6.49 -7.80
C ALA A 3 -5.32 5.73 -7.48
N ILE A 4 -5.35 4.91 -6.42
CA ILE A 4 -4.27 3.96 -6.12
C ILE A 4 -4.69 2.60 -6.68
N VAL A 5 -3.87 2.02 -7.52
CA VAL A 5 -4.03 0.64 -7.99
C VAL A 5 -3.21 -0.26 -7.07
N VAL A 6 -3.85 -1.24 -6.45
CA VAL A 6 -3.18 -2.23 -5.62
C VAL A 6 -3.11 -3.55 -6.36
N SER A 7 -1.93 -4.17 -6.39
CA SER A 7 -1.68 -5.36 -7.20
C SER A 7 -0.85 -6.42 -6.47
N PRO A 8 -1.06 -7.72 -6.75
CA PRO A 8 -0.05 -8.75 -6.50
C PRO A 8 1.12 -8.64 -7.48
N LEU A 9 2.26 -9.21 -7.10
CA LEU A 9 3.48 -9.18 -7.93
C LEU A 9 3.25 -9.77 -9.31
N SER A 10 2.46 -10.83 -9.41
CA SER A 10 2.12 -11.53 -10.66
C SER A 10 1.38 -10.66 -11.69
N ARG A 11 0.80 -9.53 -11.27
CA ARG A 11 -0.08 -8.69 -12.10
C ARG A 11 0.45 -7.29 -12.34
N ILE A 12 1.65 -6.95 -11.86
CA ILE A 12 2.16 -5.56 -11.93
C ILE A 12 2.27 -5.02 -13.35
N ALA A 13 2.69 -5.84 -14.32
CA ALA A 13 2.82 -5.41 -15.71
C ALA A 13 1.45 -5.12 -16.34
N GLU A 14 0.50 -6.03 -16.14
CA GLU A 14 -0.89 -5.88 -16.58
C GLU A 14 -1.51 -4.61 -15.98
N MET A 15 -1.38 -4.41 -14.66
CA MET A 15 -1.98 -3.28 -13.95
C MET A 15 -1.33 -1.96 -14.31
N ALA A 16 -0.01 -1.92 -14.48
CA ALA A 16 0.69 -0.72 -14.91
C ALA A 16 0.19 -0.25 -16.29
N VAL A 17 0.09 -1.16 -17.26
CA VAL A 17 -0.38 -0.84 -18.61
C VAL A 17 -1.86 -0.49 -18.64
N LYS A 18 -2.71 -1.33 -18.03
CA LYS A 18 -4.17 -1.15 -18.01
C LYS A 18 -4.59 0.19 -17.43
N HIS A 19 -3.96 0.60 -16.33
CA HIS A 19 -4.28 1.85 -15.64
C HIS A 19 -3.41 3.03 -16.06
N LYS A 20 -2.48 2.81 -17.02
CA LYS A 20 -1.52 3.82 -17.48
C LYS A 20 -0.71 4.41 -16.32
N ALA A 21 -0.43 3.61 -15.29
CA ALA A 21 0.38 4.03 -14.16
C ALA A 21 1.81 4.30 -14.63
N ARG A 22 2.40 5.38 -14.12
CA ARG A 22 3.79 5.78 -14.41
C ARG A 22 4.69 5.77 -13.18
N GLU A 23 4.08 5.69 -12.00
CA GLU A 23 4.75 5.67 -10.72
C GLU A 23 4.39 4.39 -9.97
N MET A 24 5.35 3.86 -9.20
CA MET A 24 5.14 2.60 -8.49
C MET A 24 5.80 2.57 -7.12
N VAL A 25 5.12 1.94 -6.15
CA VAL A 25 5.70 1.53 -4.88
C VAL A 25 5.72 0.00 -4.80
N THR A 26 6.89 -0.54 -4.49
CA THR A 26 7.11 -1.97 -4.27
C THR A 26 7.39 -2.27 -2.80
N LEU A 27 6.64 -3.20 -2.21
CA LEU A 27 6.88 -3.72 -0.85
C LEU A 27 7.11 -5.24 -0.89
N ILE A 28 8.37 -5.68 -0.94
CA ILE A 28 8.74 -7.10 -1.05
C ILE A 28 9.94 -7.45 -0.17
N ALA A 29 10.16 -8.74 0.09
CA ALA A 29 11.37 -9.18 0.78
C ALA A 29 12.59 -8.99 -0.13
N LYS A 30 13.78 -8.78 0.44
CA LYS A 30 15.01 -8.43 -0.29
C LYS A 30 15.41 -9.51 -1.32
N GLU A 31 15.05 -10.76 -1.05
CA GLU A 31 15.37 -11.93 -1.85
C GLU A 31 14.42 -12.08 -3.06
N GLN A 32 13.33 -11.32 -3.10
CA GLN A 32 12.34 -11.40 -4.17
C GLN A 32 12.76 -10.52 -5.35
N SER A 33 13.07 -11.15 -6.48
CA SER A 33 13.35 -10.46 -7.73
C SER A 33 12.07 -10.17 -8.52
N PHE A 34 12.05 -9.04 -9.22
CA PHE A 34 10.99 -8.69 -10.16
C PHE A 34 11.51 -7.77 -11.25
N HIS A 35 10.76 -7.67 -12.34
CA HIS A 35 11.04 -6.72 -13.41
C HIS A 35 10.09 -5.52 -13.28
N ARG A 36 10.63 -4.31 -13.15
CA ARG A 36 9.84 -3.08 -13.25
C ARG A 36 9.18 -3.02 -14.63
N PRO A 37 7.84 -2.83 -14.73
CA PRO A 37 7.19 -2.63 -16.01
C PRO A 37 7.77 -1.41 -16.73
N ALA A 38 8.04 -1.51 -18.03
CA ALA A 38 8.73 -0.46 -18.80
C ALA A 38 7.99 0.90 -18.80
N VAL A 39 6.67 0.91 -18.56
CA VAL A 39 5.84 2.11 -18.47
C VAL A 39 6.00 2.89 -17.16
N ILE A 40 6.57 2.27 -16.12
CA ILE A 40 6.88 2.92 -14.84
C ILE A 40 8.20 3.66 -15.00
N ALA A 41 8.29 4.93 -14.63
CA ALA A 41 9.55 5.67 -14.70
C ALA A 41 10.54 5.20 -13.62
N ALA A 42 11.83 5.07 -13.96
CA ALA A 42 12.84 4.52 -13.05
C ALA A 42 13.08 5.40 -11.81
N ASP A 43 13.02 6.72 -12.01
CA ASP A 43 13.14 7.76 -10.99
C ASP A 43 11.86 7.94 -10.17
N ARG A 44 10.72 7.39 -10.62
CA ARG A 44 9.44 7.37 -9.90
C ARG A 44 9.03 5.96 -9.47
N HIS A 45 10.02 5.18 -9.03
CA HIS A 45 9.83 3.85 -8.46
C HIS A 45 10.45 3.74 -7.08
N LEU A 46 9.62 3.73 -6.04
CA LEU A 46 10.05 3.47 -4.67
C LEU A 46 10.05 1.96 -4.38
N THR A 47 11.18 1.42 -3.94
CA THR A 47 11.28 0.04 -3.44
C THR A 47 11.56 0.03 -1.94
N LEU A 48 10.69 -0.63 -1.18
CA LEU A 48 10.78 -0.81 0.27
C LEU A 48 10.99 -2.30 0.56
N ALA A 49 12.21 -2.66 0.98
CA ALA A 49 12.60 -4.04 1.25
C ALA A 49 12.17 -4.46 2.67
N MET A 50 11.10 -5.26 2.77
CA MET A 50 10.57 -5.76 4.04
C MET A 50 9.78 -7.07 3.87
N ASN A 51 9.82 -7.92 4.89
CA ASN A 51 8.97 -9.09 5.03
C ASN A 51 7.55 -8.70 5.51
N ASP A 52 6.57 -9.56 5.25
CA ASP A 52 5.18 -9.34 5.65
C ASP A 52 4.92 -9.77 7.10
N ILE A 53 5.54 -9.07 8.04
CA ILE A 53 5.47 -9.42 9.46
C ILE A 53 4.99 -8.23 10.28
N ALA A 54 4.23 -8.51 11.34
CA ALA A 54 3.75 -7.50 12.28
C ALA A 54 4.62 -7.40 13.55
N PHE A 55 5.38 -8.46 13.87
CA PHE A 55 6.31 -8.51 14.98
C PHE A 55 7.65 -7.81 14.65
N LYS A 56 8.50 -7.63 15.65
CA LYS A 56 9.84 -7.06 15.46
C LYS A 56 10.69 -8.00 14.59
N GLY A 57 11.46 -7.45 13.66
CA GLY A 57 12.33 -8.25 12.79
C GLY A 57 13.34 -9.11 13.56
N THR A 58 13.91 -10.09 12.85
CA THR A 58 15.00 -10.96 13.32
C THR A 58 16.26 -10.69 12.49
N ALA A 59 17.32 -11.47 12.68
CA ALA A 59 18.51 -11.39 11.82
C ALA A 59 18.18 -11.66 10.34
N ASP A 60 17.18 -12.52 10.08
CA ASP A 60 16.82 -12.98 8.73
C ASP A 60 15.54 -12.31 8.19
N LEU A 61 14.74 -11.68 9.04
CA LEU A 61 13.46 -11.07 8.67
C LEU A 61 13.47 -9.57 8.94
N ILE A 62 13.31 -8.78 7.89
CA ILE A 62 13.20 -7.33 7.96
C ILE A 62 11.74 -6.97 8.19
N ALA A 63 11.39 -6.47 9.37
CA ALA A 63 10.06 -5.94 9.63
C ALA A 63 9.88 -4.54 9.02
N PRO A 64 8.65 -4.14 8.67
CA PRO A 64 8.35 -2.73 8.42
C PRO A 64 8.79 -1.84 9.59
N ASP A 65 9.35 -0.68 9.29
CA ASP A 65 9.83 0.29 10.30
C ASP A 65 9.49 1.74 9.90
N ASP A 66 9.84 2.68 10.78
CA ASP A 66 9.62 4.10 10.61
C ASP A 66 10.25 4.64 9.31
N ALA A 67 11.46 4.19 8.97
CA ALA A 67 12.16 4.66 7.78
C ALA A 67 11.44 4.23 6.50
N HIS A 68 10.86 3.03 6.47
CA HIS A 68 10.05 2.59 5.32
C HIS A 68 8.78 3.44 5.16
N VAL A 69 8.07 3.68 6.26
CA VAL A 69 6.79 4.40 6.20
C VAL A 69 6.99 5.90 5.96
N LEU A 70 8.06 6.51 6.49
CA LEU A 70 8.44 7.89 6.14
C LEU A 70 8.72 8.04 4.65
N LYS A 71 9.53 7.15 4.06
CA LYS A 71 9.78 7.15 2.60
C LYS A 71 8.51 7.00 1.79
N LEU A 72 7.57 6.16 2.24
CA LEU A 72 6.26 6.01 1.61
C LEU A 72 5.45 7.31 1.65
N ILE A 73 5.39 7.96 2.81
CA ILE A 73 4.67 9.24 3.00
C ILE A 73 5.27 10.31 2.10
N ASP A 74 6.60 10.45 2.10
CA ASP A 74 7.30 11.45 1.29
C ASP A 74 7.09 11.21 -0.21
N PHE A 75 7.15 9.95 -0.64
CA PHE A 75 6.88 9.57 -2.02
C PHE A 75 5.44 9.88 -2.42
N ALA A 76 4.46 9.54 -1.57
CA ALA A 76 3.05 9.82 -1.82
C ALA A 76 2.78 11.33 -1.96
N ARG A 77 3.38 12.15 -1.10
CA ARG A 77 3.25 13.63 -1.17
C ARG A 77 3.82 14.24 -2.45
N GLN A 78 4.78 13.56 -3.08
CA GLN A 78 5.42 14.00 -4.33
C GLN A 78 4.82 13.35 -5.57
N TRP A 79 3.77 12.54 -5.45
CA TRP A 79 3.18 11.82 -6.58
C TRP A 79 2.51 12.79 -7.57
N ASP A 80 2.83 12.65 -8.86
CA ASP A 80 2.08 13.27 -9.94
C ASP A 80 0.73 12.56 -10.15
N GLN A 81 -0.30 13.15 -9.54
CA GLN A 81 -1.68 12.68 -9.55
C GLN A 81 -2.37 12.75 -10.94
N SER A 82 -1.66 13.11 -12.02
CA SER A 82 -2.16 13.05 -13.39
C SER A 82 -2.44 11.62 -13.89
N ALA A 83 -1.78 10.61 -13.28
CA ALA A 83 -1.99 9.20 -13.55
C ALA A 83 -2.06 8.37 -12.25
N PRO A 84 -2.71 7.19 -12.23
CA PRO A 84 -2.79 6.34 -11.04
C PRO A 84 -1.41 5.90 -10.50
N LEU A 85 -1.32 5.80 -9.18
CA LEU A 85 -0.16 5.22 -8.48
C LEU A 85 -0.34 3.71 -8.35
N LEU A 86 0.63 2.91 -8.80
CA LEU A 86 0.63 1.46 -8.59
C LEU A 86 1.37 1.11 -7.29
N ILE A 87 0.71 0.39 -6.37
CA ILE A 87 1.33 -0.12 -5.15
C ILE A 87 1.19 -1.63 -5.12
N HIS A 88 2.30 -2.35 -4.98
CA HIS A 88 2.26 -3.81 -4.97
C HIS A 88 3.10 -4.44 -3.87
N CYS A 89 2.73 -5.67 -3.53
CA CYS A 89 3.53 -6.59 -2.74
C CYS A 89 3.47 -7.97 -3.38
N TRP A 90 3.70 -9.05 -2.62
CA TRP A 90 3.57 -10.42 -3.17
C TRP A 90 2.13 -10.73 -3.61
N MET A 91 1.15 -10.67 -2.70
CA MET A 91 -0.25 -11.08 -2.94
C MET A 91 -1.24 -9.93 -3.11
N GLY A 92 -0.84 -8.68 -2.88
CA GLY A 92 -1.81 -7.57 -2.88
C GLY A 92 -2.75 -7.52 -1.67
N VAL A 93 -2.44 -8.25 -0.58
CA VAL A 93 -3.37 -8.48 0.55
C VAL A 93 -3.01 -7.73 1.83
N SER A 94 -1.72 -7.63 2.18
CA SER A 94 -1.28 -7.12 3.50
C SER A 94 -0.45 -5.85 3.42
N ARG A 95 0.82 -5.94 2.95
CA ARG A 95 1.70 -4.76 2.81
C ARG A 95 1.15 -3.67 1.89
N SER A 96 0.74 -4.01 0.67
CA SER A 96 0.30 -3.00 -0.30
C SER A 96 -1.05 -2.35 0.02
N PRO A 97 -2.07 -3.03 0.58
CA PRO A 97 -3.26 -2.34 1.09
C PRO A 97 -2.93 -1.41 2.26
N ALA A 98 -2.04 -1.80 3.17
CA ALA A 98 -1.60 -0.89 4.23
C ALA A 98 -0.90 0.35 3.65
N ALA A 99 0.02 0.15 2.71
CA ALA A 99 0.70 1.26 2.04
C ALA A 99 -0.26 2.17 1.26
N ALA A 100 -1.29 1.62 0.62
CA ALA A 100 -2.31 2.40 -0.07
C ALA A 100 -3.12 3.31 0.88
N VAL A 101 -3.46 2.80 2.08
CA VAL A 101 -4.14 3.59 3.11
C VAL A 101 -3.24 4.71 3.62
N ILE A 102 -1.96 4.43 3.89
CA ILE A 102 -1.01 5.47 4.33
C ILE A 102 -0.80 6.53 3.23
N ALA A 103 -0.66 6.12 1.97
CA ALA A 103 -0.51 7.04 0.84
C ALA A 103 -1.75 7.93 0.68
N ALA A 104 -2.96 7.37 0.76
CA ALA A 104 -4.20 8.15 0.72
C ALA A 104 -4.26 9.21 1.84
N LEU A 105 -3.99 8.82 3.09
CA LEU A 105 -3.97 9.73 4.23
C LEU A 105 -2.82 10.74 4.23
N SER A 106 -1.78 10.49 3.43
CA SER A 106 -0.68 11.45 3.22
C SER A 106 -1.06 12.55 2.24
N LEU A 107 -2.00 12.27 1.32
CA LEU A 107 -2.52 13.20 0.32
C LEU A 107 -3.74 13.97 0.82
N TYR A 108 -4.62 13.28 1.55
CA TYR A 108 -5.88 13.81 2.08
C TYR A 108 -5.83 13.73 3.61
N PRO A 109 -5.14 14.68 4.28
CA PRO A 109 -4.96 14.64 5.73
C PRO A 109 -6.29 14.70 6.49
N ASP A 110 -7.29 15.40 5.95
CA ASP A 110 -8.60 15.58 6.59
C ASP A 110 -9.57 14.40 6.39
N GLN A 111 -9.16 13.38 5.61
CA GLN A 111 -10.00 12.20 5.36
C GLN A 111 -10.18 11.37 6.65
N ASP A 112 -11.43 10.97 6.91
CA ASP A 112 -11.77 10.08 8.01
C ASP A 112 -11.22 8.66 7.79
N GLU A 113 -10.59 8.10 8.83
CA GLU A 113 -9.94 6.79 8.74
C GLU A 113 -10.93 5.63 8.63
N MET A 114 -12.11 5.74 9.24
CA MET A 114 -13.15 4.72 9.15
C MET A 114 -13.76 4.68 7.75
N GLU A 115 -14.07 5.84 7.17
CA GLU A 115 -14.55 5.93 5.79
C GLU A 115 -13.53 5.34 4.80
N LEU A 116 -12.24 5.63 4.98
CA LEU A 116 -11.19 5.05 4.16
C LEU A 116 -11.07 3.53 4.35
N ALA A 117 -11.15 3.03 5.58
CA ALA A 117 -11.10 1.60 5.87
C ALA A 117 -12.31 0.86 5.24
N LEU A 118 -13.52 1.42 5.35
CA LEU A 118 -14.72 0.87 4.74
C LEU A 118 -14.63 0.89 3.21
N ARG A 119 -14.11 1.98 2.62
CA ARG A 119 -13.85 2.07 1.18
C ARG A 119 -12.86 0.99 0.72
N LEU A 120 -11.78 0.79 1.46
CA LEU A 120 -10.82 -0.28 1.20
C LEU A 120 -11.51 -1.66 1.21
N ARG A 121 -12.33 -1.95 2.23
CA ARG A 121 -13.05 -3.22 2.32
C ARG A 121 -14.04 -3.40 1.17
N ALA A 122 -14.72 -2.34 0.75
CA ALA A 122 -15.68 -2.39 -0.36
C ALA A 122 -15.01 -2.74 -1.70
N VAL A 123 -13.81 -2.22 -1.96
CA VAL A 123 -13.07 -2.52 -3.20
C VAL A 123 -12.20 -3.78 -3.11
N SER A 124 -11.95 -4.28 -1.90
CA SER A 124 -11.16 -5.48 -1.65
C SER A 124 -11.67 -6.27 -0.44
N PRO A 125 -12.51 -7.31 -0.65
CA PRO A 125 -12.98 -8.17 0.43
C PRO A 125 -11.84 -8.99 1.07
N TYR A 126 -10.69 -9.09 0.40
CA TYR A 126 -9.54 -9.89 0.83
C TYR A 126 -8.51 -9.07 1.63
N ALA A 127 -8.52 -7.74 1.49
CA ALA A 127 -7.53 -6.88 2.14
C ALA A 127 -7.46 -7.15 3.65
N THR A 128 -6.24 -7.39 4.12
CA THR A 128 -5.89 -7.58 5.54
C THR A 128 -4.63 -6.75 5.80
N PRO A 129 -4.75 -5.42 5.91
CA PRO A 129 -3.60 -4.53 5.97
C PRO A 129 -2.59 -4.91 7.05
N ASN A 130 -1.29 -4.86 6.73
CA ASN A 130 -0.22 -5.15 7.68
C ASN A 130 -0.32 -4.23 8.91
N ALA A 131 -0.63 -4.82 10.07
CA ALA A 131 -0.89 -4.08 11.30
C ALA A 131 0.29 -3.21 11.77
N ARG A 132 1.53 -3.60 11.46
CA ARG A 132 2.73 -2.83 11.84
C ARG A 132 2.90 -1.59 10.97
N ILE A 133 2.71 -1.70 9.65
CA ILE A 133 2.68 -0.52 8.75
C ILE A 133 1.58 0.44 9.20
N ILE A 134 0.39 -0.08 9.51
CA ILE A 134 -0.74 0.72 9.98
C ILE A 134 -0.42 1.45 11.29
N ALA A 135 0.16 0.76 12.29
CA ALA A 135 0.52 1.39 13.56
C ALA A 135 1.62 2.45 13.41
N ILE A 136 2.61 2.21 12.56
CA ILE A 136 3.67 3.20 12.27
C ILE A 136 3.08 4.41 11.55
N GLY A 137 2.26 4.18 10.52
CA GLY A 137 1.65 5.25 9.75
C GLY A 137 0.65 6.08 10.55
N ASP A 138 -0.13 5.46 11.42
CA ASP A 138 -1.02 6.16 12.38
C ASP A 138 -0.21 7.18 13.21
N ARG A 139 0.90 6.74 13.81
CA ARG A 139 1.76 7.61 14.61
C ARG A 139 2.42 8.70 13.76
N LEU A 140 3.02 8.35 12.62
CA LEU A 140 3.77 9.30 11.78
C LEU A 140 2.86 10.35 11.12
N LEU A 141 1.58 10.04 10.89
CA LEU A 141 0.59 10.96 10.36
C LEU A 141 -0.24 11.66 11.45
N GLY A 142 0.05 11.41 12.73
CA GLY A 142 -0.67 12.06 13.84
C GLY A 142 -2.14 11.66 13.93
N ARG A 143 -2.48 10.39 13.63
CA ARG A 143 -3.88 9.90 13.63
C ARG A 143 -4.41 9.52 15.01
N GLU A 144 -3.56 9.53 16.04
CA GLU A 144 -3.93 9.32 17.45
C GLU A 144 -4.66 7.99 17.70
N GLY A 145 -4.25 6.92 16.99
CA GLY A 145 -4.83 5.59 17.09
C GLY A 145 -6.12 5.38 16.28
N ARG A 146 -6.67 6.43 15.66
CA ARG A 146 -7.91 6.33 14.86
C ARG A 146 -7.75 5.42 13.65
N LEU A 147 -6.60 5.47 12.99
CA LEU A 147 -6.33 4.61 11.84
C LEU A 147 -6.21 3.15 12.28
N VAL A 148 -5.50 2.88 13.37
CA VAL A 148 -5.41 1.52 13.95
C VAL A 148 -6.80 0.99 14.30
N ALA A 149 -7.64 1.81 14.93
CA ALA A 149 -9.00 1.44 15.31
C ALA A 149 -9.88 1.14 14.08
N ALA A 150 -9.80 1.95 13.03
CA ALA A 150 -10.54 1.77 11.78
C ALA A 150 -10.17 0.46 11.06
N ILE A 151 -8.88 0.19 10.88
CA ILE A 151 -8.42 -1.06 10.26
C ILE A 151 -8.83 -2.27 11.10
N LYS A 152 -8.75 -2.18 12.44
CA LYS A 152 -9.21 -3.26 13.32
C LYS A 152 -10.71 -3.51 13.17
N LYS A 153 -11.51 -2.47 12.98
CA LYS A 153 -12.98 -2.56 12.84
C LYS A 153 -13.40 -3.31 11.58
N ILE A 154 -12.70 -3.14 10.45
CA ILE A 154 -12.99 -3.88 9.20
C ILE A 154 -12.47 -5.33 9.22
N GLY A 155 -11.70 -5.70 10.25
CA GLY A 155 -11.25 -7.07 10.53
C GLY A 155 -10.34 -7.70 9.47
N ARG A 156 -10.08 -9.00 9.64
CA ARG A 156 -9.40 -9.83 8.64
C ARG A 156 -10.30 -9.96 7.40
N GLY A 157 -9.70 -9.88 6.21
CA GLY A 157 -10.39 -10.15 4.96
C GLY A 157 -10.75 -11.63 4.77
N ALA A 158 -11.54 -11.88 3.73
CA ALA A 158 -11.85 -13.23 3.28
C ALA A 158 -10.59 -13.96 2.76
N ASP A 159 -10.64 -15.29 2.71
CA ASP A 159 -9.56 -16.10 2.16
C ASP A 159 -9.39 -15.84 0.65
N THR A 160 -8.15 -15.89 0.18
CA THR A 160 -7.80 -15.61 -1.21
C THR A 160 -6.54 -16.36 -1.62
N ASP A 161 -6.40 -16.63 -2.91
CA ASP A 161 -5.18 -17.11 -3.54
C ASP A 161 -4.16 -15.98 -3.81
N GLY A 162 -4.52 -14.72 -3.55
CA GLY A 162 -3.64 -13.57 -3.69
C GLY A 162 -3.45 -13.07 -5.12
N ASN A 163 -4.38 -13.33 -6.04
CA ASN A 163 -4.27 -12.93 -7.44
C ASN A 163 -5.29 -11.85 -7.88
N VAL A 164 -5.86 -11.10 -6.93
CA VAL A 164 -6.95 -10.15 -7.20
C VAL A 164 -6.49 -8.69 -6.99
N PRO A 165 -6.08 -7.97 -8.05
CA PRO A 165 -5.82 -6.55 -7.96
C PRO A 165 -7.11 -5.75 -7.74
N PHE A 166 -6.99 -4.55 -7.19
CA PHE A 166 -8.11 -3.65 -7.00
C PHE A 166 -7.70 -2.19 -7.16
N VAL A 167 -8.68 -1.30 -7.28
CA VAL A 167 -8.48 0.14 -7.35
C VAL A 167 -9.10 0.77 -6.10
N LEU A 168 -8.31 1.56 -5.38
CA LEU A 168 -8.75 2.38 -4.25
C LEU A 168 -8.97 3.82 -4.73
N PRO A 169 -10.23 4.30 -4.79
CA PRO A 169 -10.54 5.68 -5.13
C PRO A 169 -10.10 6.64 -4.02
N LEU A 170 -9.52 7.79 -4.42
CA LEU A 170 -8.94 8.76 -3.50
C LEU A 170 -9.85 9.93 -3.10
N GLY A 171 -11.01 10.05 -3.74
CA GLY A 171 -12.03 11.03 -3.39
C GLY A 171 -13.38 10.37 -3.19
N GLY A 172 -14.09 10.80 -2.14
CA GLY A 172 -15.53 10.76 -1.98
C GLY A 172 -16.01 12.19 -1.82
#